data_AF-A0A1I3VBN9-F1
#
_entry.id   AF-A0A1I3VBN9-F1
#
_cell.length_a   1.000
_cell.length_b   1.000
_cell.length_c   1.000
_cell.angle_alpha   90.00
_cell.angle_beta   90.00
_cell.angle_gamma   90.00
#
_symmetry.space_group_name_H-M   'P 1'
#
loop_
_entity.id
_entity.type
_entity.pdbx_description
1 polymer ?
#
loop_
_entity_poly.entity_id
_entity_poly.type
_entity_poly.pdbx_seq_one_letter_code
_entity_poly.pdbx_strand_id
1 'polypeptide(L)'
;MAKRLAELGIGRGEILTVLKQMRDIPKGPHNWSGKTFLVDPDDGSVWDLKPAIREAYKNANAAWNDNDYWGSFDDELRTMGFSYLKFDKDSRRSLGLSGYDPEAFYDRFTVFYPDGAEKISEEGEAPPWEFPSNEAQTERPSFSEKKVAVVHKAWERRGVNTRKIKEEKGYVCEGCELDAIAAYGAEIATSVIEAHHLKPVAEMPPEGRVVDPDDFAVLCATCHRIIHRLDSPDDLDGLREMVRGK
;
A
#
# COMPACT_ATOMS: atom_id res chain seq x y z
N MET A 1 -27.33 -25.05 -22.82
CA MET A 1 -27.18 -24.44 -21.48
C MET A 1 -25.70 -24.50 -21.15
N ALA A 2 -25.16 -23.43 -20.57
CA ALA A 2 -23.82 -23.43 -20.02
C ALA A 2 -23.68 -24.61 -19.05
N LYS A 3 -22.57 -25.35 -19.12
CA LYS A 3 -22.23 -26.32 -18.07
C LYS A 3 -21.95 -25.55 -16.78
N ARG A 4 -22.32 -26.13 -15.63
CA ARG A 4 -21.98 -25.54 -14.33
C ARG A 4 -20.46 -25.50 -14.17
N LEU A 5 -19.91 -24.45 -13.58
CA LEU A 5 -18.48 -24.31 -13.29
C LEU A 5 -17.96 -25.51 -12.49
N ALA A 6 -18.75 -25.99 -11.52
CA ALA A 6 -18.45 -27.16 -10.73
C ALA A 6 -18.31 -28.45 -11.58
N GLU A 7 -19.11 -28.60 -12.65
CA GLU A 7 -19.00 -29.75 -13.56
C GLU A 7 -17.71 -29.71 -14.41
N LEU A 8 -17.11 -28.52 -14.53
CA LEU A 8 -15.83 -28.30 -15.21
C LEU A 8 -14.64 -28.34 -14.24
N GLY A 9 -14.88 -28.60 -12.95
CA GLY A 9 -13.84 -28.56 -11.90
C GLY A 9 -13.40 -27.15 -11.51
N ILE A 10 -14.11 -26.11 -11.98
CA ILE A 10 -13.82 -24.72 -11.66
C ILE A 10 -14.50 -24.39 -10.32
N GLY A 11 -13.72 -24.40 -9.24
CA GLY A 11 -14.17 -24.04 -7.90
C GLY A 11 -13.67 -22.66 -7.45
N ARG A 12 -14.00 -22.29 -6.21
CA ARG A 12 -13.58 -21.01 -5.59
C ARG A 12 -12.08 -20.74 -5.73
N GLY A 13 -11.24 -21.74 -5.44
CA GLY A 13 -9.78 -21.60 -5.50
C GLY A 13 -9.25 -21.30 -6.90
N GLU A 14 -9.86 -21.88 -7.94
CA GLU A 14 -9.47 -21.62 -9.33
C GLU A 14 -9.85 -20.21 -9.74
N ILE A 15 -11.05 -19.76 -9.36
CA ILE A 15 -11.50 -18.39 -9.63
C ILE A 15 -10.60 -17.37 -8.93
N LEU A 16 -10.23 -17.58 -7.66
CA LEU A 16 -9.28 -16.72 -6.94
C LEU A 16 -7.90 -16.69 -7.61
N THR A 17 -7.45 -17.84 -8.12
CA THR A 17 -6.17 -17.93 -8.84
C THR A 17 -6.22 -17.10 -10.12
N VAL A 18 -7.33 -17.19 -10.87
CA VAL A 18 -7.56 -16.37 -12.05
C VAL A 18 -7.58 -14.88 -11.70
N LEU A 19 -8.32 -14.45 -10.67
CA LEU A 19 -8.38 -13.04 -10.25
C LEU A 19 -6.98 -12.48 -9.93
N LYS A 20 -6.12 -13.27 -9.30
CA LYS A 20 -4.72 -12.88 -9.03
C LYS A 20 -3.89 -12.73 -10.30
N GLN A 21 -4.16 -13.54 -11.33
CA GLN A 21 -3.49 -13.49 -12.63
C GLN A 21 -4.04 -12.38 -13.53
N MET A 22 -5.28 -11.92 -13.33
CA MET A 22 -5.96 -10.94 -14.19
C MET A 22 -5.17 -9.64 -14.39
N ARG A 23 -4.29 -9.26 -13.43
CA ARG A 23 -3.38 -8.10 -13.56
C ARG A 23 -2.36 -8.25 -14.70
N ASP A 24 -1.97 -9.49 -15.00
CA ASP A 24 -0.92 -9.84 -15.95
C ASP A 24 -1.46 -10.36 -17.30
N ILE A 25 -2.79 -10.55 -17.41
CA ILE A 25 -3.41 -11.04 -18.64
C ILE A 25 -3.31 -9.98 -19.75
N PRO A 26 -2.80 -10.34 -20.95
CA PRO A 26 -2.67 -9.41 -22.07
C PRO A 26 -3.99 -8.71 -22.42
N LYS A 27 -3.93 -7.39 -22.50
CA LYS A 27 -5.06 -6.47 -22.67
C LYS A 27 -5.60 -6.54 -24.10
N GLY A 28 -6.42 -7.55 -24.39
CA GLY A 28 -7.05 -7.77 -25.69
C GLY A 28 -8.50 -7.27 -25.78
N PRO A 29 -8.97 -6.82 -26.97
CA PRO A 29 -10.33 -6.35 -27.19
C PRO A 29 -11.32 -7.52 -27.38
N HIS A 30 -11.48 -8.39 -26.38
CA HIS A 30 -12.43 -9.51 -26.49
C HIS A 30 -13.43 -9.53 -25.34
N ASN A 31 -14.66 -9.12 -25.71
CA ASN A 31 -15.95 -9.33 -25.08
C ASN A 31 -15.97 -9.16 -23.55
N TRP A 32 -16.01 -7.90 -23.16
CA TRP A 32 -16.27 -7.48 -21.79
C TRP A 32 -17.73 -7.82 -21.46
N SER A 33 -18.04 -8.03 -20.18
CA SER A 33 -19.41 -8.15 -19.72
C SER A 33 -20.18 -6.86 -19.99
N GLY A 34 -19.52 -5.72 -19.85
CA GLY A 34 -20.12 -4.37 -19.94
C GLY A 34 -21.03 -4.00 -18.76
N LYS A 35 -21.44 -4.96 -17.92
CA LYS A 35 -22.41 -4.74 -16.85
C LYS A 35 -22.19 -5.55 -15.57
N THR A 36 -21.52 -6.70 -15.62
CA THR A 36 -21.38 -7.60 -14.46
C THR A 36 -19.91 -7.78 -14.10
N PHE A 37 -19.58 -7.59 -12.84
CA PHE A 37 -18.22 -7.68 -12.33
C PHE A 37 -18.20 -8.52 -11.05
N LEU A 38 -17.17 -9.35 -10.94
CA LEU A 38 -16.88 -10.14 -9.76
C LEU A 38 -16.05 -9.32 -8.77
N VAL A 39 -16.31 -9.50 -7.48
CA VAL A 39 -15.52 -8.86 -6.41
C VAL A 39 -14.57 -9.90 -5.83
N ASP A 40 -13.28 -9.58 -5.81
CA ASP A 40 -12.27 -10.39 -5.12
C ASP A 40 -12.51 -10.27 -3.60
N PRO A 41 -12.80 -11.38 -2.91
CA PRO A 41 -13.02 -11.36 -1.46
C PRO A 41 -11.75 -11.11 -0.65
N ASP A 42 -10.55 -11.26 -1.23
CA ASP A 42 -9.27 -11.07 -0.52
C ASP A 42 -8.88 -9.59 -0.42
N ASP A 43 -9.15 -8.77 -1.46
CA ASP A 43 -8.73 -7.36 -1.52
C ASP A 43 -9.82 -6.35 -1.92
N GLY A 44 -11.04 -6.83 -2.21
CA GLY A 44 -12.17 -5.99 -2.63
C GLY A 44 -12.08 -5.47 -4.07
N SER A 45 -11.08 -5.90 -4.85
CA SER A 45 -10.93 -5.47 -6.24
C SER A 45 -12.07 -6.01 -7.12
N VAL A 46 -12.46 -5.21 -8.12
CA VAL A 46 -13.60 -5.49 -8.98
C VAL A 46 -13.11 -5.86 -10.37
N TRP A 47 -13.50 -7.03 -10.87
CA TRP A 47 -13.04 -7.58 -12.14
C TRP A 47 -14.20 -7.90 -13.06
N ASP A 48 -14.10 -7.58 -14.35
CA ASP A 48 -15.15 -7.94 -15.30
C ASP A 48 -15.36 -9.47 -15.31
N LEU A 49 -16.61 -9.89 -15.14
CA LEU A 49 -16.94 -11.30 -14.93
C LEU A 49 -16.61 -12.14 -16.18
N LYS A 50 -16.83 -11.61 -17.39
CA LYS A 50 -16.68 -12.39 -18.61
C LYS A 50 -15.23 -12.82 -18.87
N PRO A 51 -14.22 -11.92 -18.80
CA PRO A 51 -12.82 -12.30 -18.82
C PRO A 51 -12.42 -13.27 -17.72
N ALA A 52 -12.88 -13.06 -16.48
CA ALA A 52 -12.53 -13.93 -15.35
C ALA A 52 -13.02 -15.36 -15.57
N ILE A 53 -14.27 -15.55 -15.95
CA ILE A 53 -14.80 -16.90 -16.24
C ILE A 53 -14.15 -17.49 -17.49
N ARG A 54 -13.92 -16.70 -18.54
CA ARG A 54 -13.28 -17.19 -19.76
C ARG A 54 -11.86 -17.71 -19.49
N GLU A 55 -11.08 -17.04 -18.66
CA GLU A 55 -9.76 -17.52 -18.29
C GLU A 55 -9.85 -18.77 -17.40
N ALA A 56 -10.83 -18.86 -16.49
CA ALA A 56 -11.08 -20.07 -15.71
C ALA A 56 -11.41 -21.28 -16.61
N TYR A 57 -12.22 -21.10 -17.65
CA TYR A 57 -12.49 -22.14 -18.65
C TYR A 57 -11.22 -22.58 -19.38
N LYS A 58 -10.37 -21.63 -19.75
CA LYS A 58 -9.09 -21.90 -20.41
C LYS A 58 -8.14 -22.68 -19.51
N ASN A 59 -8.03 -22.31 -18.23
CA ASN A 59 -7.24 -23.05 -17.24
C ASN A 59 -7.77 -24.48 -17.03
N ALA A 60 -9.10 -24.65 -17.03
CA ALA A 60 -9.75 -25.95 -16.95
C ALA A 60 -9.72 -26.75 -18.27
N ASN A 61 -9.09 -26.23 -19.33
CA ASN A 61 -9.09 -26.81 -20.68
C ASN A 61 -10.51 -27.13 -21.21
N ALA A 62 -11.47 -26.28 -20.86
CA ALA A 62 -12.88 -26.39 -21.23
C ALA A 62 -13.21 -25.48 -22.42
N ALA A 63 -14.14 -25.93 -23.27
CA ALA A 63 -14.61 -25.12 -24.40
C ALA A 63 -15.48 -23.95 -23.92
N TRP A 64 -15.16 -22.73 -24.37
CA TRP A 64 -15.95 -21.53 -24.11
C TRP A 64 -16.93 -21.27 -25.26
N ASN A 65 -18.18 -20.95 -24.92
CA ASN A 65 -19.19 -20.48 -25.87
C ASN A 65 -19.67 -19.10 -25.43
N ASP A 66 -19.55 -18.10 -26.32
CA ASP A 66 -19.94 -16.71 -26.02
C ASP A 66 -21.43 -16.55 -25.68
N ASN A 67 -22.28 -17.50 -26.09
CA ASN A 67 -23.71 -17.53 -25.78
C ASN A 67 -24.03 -18.06 -24.37
N ASP A 68 -23.06 -18.64 -23.65
CA ASP A 68 -23.24 -19.17 -22.30
C ASP A 68 -23.31 -18.07 -21.21
N TYR A 69 -23.12 -16.79 -21.59
CA TYR A 69 -22.86 -15.68 -20.67
C TYR A 69 -24.09 -15.01 -20.04
N TRP A 70 -25.33 -15.45 -20.31
CA TRP A 70 -26.52 -14.76 -19.78
C TRP A 70 -26.94 -15.29 -18.41
N GLY A 71 -26.34 -14.75 -17.34
CA GLY A 71 -26.77 -14.96 -15.94
C GLY A 71 -26.63 -16.39 -15.42
N SER A 72 -25.90 -17.26 -16.12
CA SER A 72 -25.84 -18.70 -15.83
C SER A 72 -24.93 -19.05 -14.65
N PHE A 73 -24.08 -18.11 -14.21
CA PHE A 73 -23.06 -18.37 -13.18
C PHE A 73 -23.32 -17.65 -11.87
N ASP A 74 -24.30 -16.76 -11.80
CA ASP A 74 -24.52 -15.88 -10.65
C ASP A 74 -24.78 -16.65 -9.36
N ASP A 75 -25.71 -17.62 -9.41
CA ASP A 75 -26.07 -18.48 -8.26
C ASP A 75 -24.89 -19.37 -7.84
N GLU A 76 -24.11 -19.83 -8.81
CA GLU A 76 -22.95 -20.67 -8.57
C GLU A 76 -21.80 -19.88 -7.91
N LEU A 77 -21.57 -18.65 -8.36
CA LEU A 77 -20.58 -17.73 -7.75
C LEU A 77 -20.97 -17.32 -6.33
N ARG A 78 -22.27 -17.04 -6.08
CA ARG A 78 -22.75 -16.81 -4.71
C ARG A 78 -22.54 -18.02 -3.82
N THR A 79 -22.85 -19.21 -4.32
CA THR A 79 -22.62 -20.47 -3.59
C THR A 79 -21.14 -20.69 -3.29
N MET A 80 -20.24 -20.26 -4.19
CA MET A 80 -18.80 -20.26 -3.97
C MET A 80 -18.30 -19.14 -3.03
N GLY A 81 -19.18 -18.27 -2.56
CA GLY A 81 -18.87 -17.21 -1.60
C GLY A 81 -18.30 -15.94 -2.24
N PHE A 82 -18.61 -15.66 -3.51
CA PHE A 82 -18.24 -14.40 -4.15
C PHE A 82 -19.39 -13.39 -4.13
N SER A 83 -19.05 -12.13 -3.90
CA SER A 83 -19.92 -11.01 -4.23
C SER A 83 -19.73 -10.65 -5.70
N TYR A 84 -20.78 -10.17 -6.35
CA TYR A 84 -20.67 -9.58 -7.68
C TYR A 84 -21.55 -8.34 -7.77
N LEU A 85 -21.26 -7.47 -8.71
CA LEU A 85 -21.99 -6.23 -8.95
C LEU A 85 -22.52 -6.18 -10.38
N LYS A 86 -23.75 -5.71 -10.54
CA LYS A 86 -24.40 -5.50 -11.84
C LYS A 86 -24.80 -4.04 -12.00
N PHE A 87 -24.25 -3.39 -13.01
CA PHE A 87 -24.69 -2.08 -13.45
C PHE A 87 -25.98 -2.17 -14.25
N ASP A 88 -26.86 -1.20 -14.06
CA ASP A 88 -28.10 -1.09 -14.82
C ASP A 88 -27.82 -0.74 -16.29
N LYS A 89 -26.78 0.06 -16.51
CA LYS A 89 -26.36 0.52 -17.83
C LYS A 89 -25.21 -0.32 -18.36
N ASP A 90 -25.41 -0.87 -19.55
CA ASP A 90 -24.33 -1.51 -20.31
C ASP A 90 -23.36 -0.44 -20.81
N SER A 91 -22.14 -0.45 -20.29
CA SER A 91 -21.09 0.47 -20.71
C SER A 91 -19.72 -0.16 -20.49
N ARG A 92 -18.76 0.23 -21.32
CA ARG A 92 -17.39 -0.30 -21.21
C ARG A 92 -16.69 0.36 -20.02
N ARG A 93 -16.42 -0.42 -18.95
CA ARG A 93 -15.76 0.06 -17.72
C ARG A 93 -14.49 -0.74 -17.45
N SER A 94 -13.35 -0.06 -17.28
CA SER A 94 -12.04 -0.71 -17.08
C SER A 94 -11.73 -1.04 -15.62
N LEU A 95 -12.77 -1.33 -14.83
CA LEU A 95 -12.64 -1.69 -13.41
C LEU A 95 -11.68 -2.88 -13.25
N GLY A 96 -10.74 -2.74 -12.32
CA GLY A 96 -9.68 -3.74 -12.06
C GLY A 96 -8.53 -3.74 -13.07
N LEU A 97 -8.74 -3.26 -14.30
CA LEU A 97 -7.75 -3.29 -15.39
C LEU A 97 -6.87 -2.04 -15.47
N SER A 98 -7.42 -0.86 -15.19
CA SER A 98 -6.68 0.43 -15.17
C SER A 98 -6.45 0.96 -13.76
N GLY A 99 -6.69 0.14 -12.73
CA GLY A 99 -6.78 0.57 -11.35
C GLY A 99 -8.20 1.01 -10.98
N TYR A 100 -8.31 1.77 -9.89
CA TYR A 100 -9.58 2.30 -9.41
C TYR A 100 -9.95 3.58 -10.17
N ASP A 101 -11.10 3.57 -10.83
CA ASP A 101 -11.70 4.72 -11.49
C ASP A 101 -13.04 5.06 -10.81
N PRO A 102 -13.11 6.14 -10.02
CA PRO A 102 -14.35 6.56 -9.37
C PRO A 102 -15.49 6.84 -10.36
N GLU A 103 -15.17 7.35 -11.56
CA GLU A 103 -16.20 7.75 -12.53
C GLU A 103 -16.95 6.54 -13.10
N ALA A 104 -16.29 5.38 -13.14
CA ALA A 104 -16.90 4.13 -13.59
C ALA A 104 -18.03 3.63 -12.66
N PHE A 105 -18.14 4.17 -11.44
CA PHE A 105 -19.18 3.84 -10.46
C PHE A 105 -20.33 4.88 -10.39
N TYR A 106 -20.36 5.89 -11.26
CA TYR A 106 -21.47 6.86 -11.29
C TYR A 106 -22.80 6.25 -11.72
N ASP A 107 -22.76 5.32 -12.67
CA ASP A 107 -23.96 4.61 -13.10
C ASP A 107 -24.46 3.70 -11.97
N ARG A 108 -25.77 3.68 -11.74
CA ARG A 108 -26.39 2.83 -10.72
C ARG A 108 -26.04 1.35 -10.89
N PHE A 109 -25.69 0.69 -9.79
CA PHE A 109 -25.44 -0.76 -9.75
C PHE A 109 -26.07 -1.41 -8.52
N THR A 110 -26.28 -2.73 -8.62
CA THR A 110 -26.68 -3.58 -7.51
C THR A 110 -25.53 -4.51 -7.14
N VAL A 111 -25.18 -4.53 -5.86
CA VAL A 111 -24.27 -5.51 -5.26
C VAL A 111 -25.07 -6.70 -4.78
N PHE A 112 -24.59 -7.89 -5.10
CA PHE A 112 -25.17 -9.16 -4.71
C PHE A 112 -24.18 -9.90 -3.82
N TYR A 113 -24.61 -10.22 -2.60
CA TYR A 113 -23.77 -10.84 -1.59
C TYR A 113 -24.00 -12.37 -1.52
N PRO A 114 -23.00 -13.14 -1.01
CA PRO A 114 -23.13 -14.59 -0.83
C PRO A 114 -24.27 -15.04 0.08
N ASP A 115 -24.63 -14.23 1.06
CA ASP A 115 -25.73 -14.49 2.02
C ASP A 115 -27.13 -14.24 1.43
N GLY A 116 -27.19 -13.83 0.15
CA GLY A 116 -28.43 -13.49 -0.54
C GLY A 116 -28.86 -12.03 -0.39
N ALA A 117 -28.15 -11.22 0.42
CA ALA A 117 -28.43 -9.81 0.51
C ALA A 117 -28.13 -9.10 -0.82
N GLU A 118 -28.89 -8.05 -1.11
CA GLU A 118 -28.70 -7.21 -2.28
C GLU A 118 -28.70 -5.74 -1.83
N LYS A 119 -27.74 -4.96 -2.33
CA LYS A 119 -27.64 -3.53 -2.04
C LYS A 119 -27.55 -2.75 -3.33
N ILE A 120 -28.52 -1.88 -3.54
CA ILE A 120 -28.57 -0.96 -4.68
C ILE A 120 -27.80 0.31 -4.31
N SER A 121 -26.95 0.80 -5.20
CA SER A 121 -26.27 2.09 -5.02
C SER A 121 -27.22 3.25 -5.34
N GLU A 122 -27.08 4.40 -4.66
CA GLU A 122 -27.59 5.65 -5.20
C GLU A 122 -26.68 6.15 -6.35
N GLU A 123 -27.18 7.01 -7.24
CA GLU A 123 -26.36 7.56 -8.32
C GLU A 123 -25.20 8.39 -7.75
N GLY A 124 -23.97 8.00 -8.10
CA GLY A 124 -22.75 8.61 -7.56
C GLY A 124 -22.36 8.22 -6.13
N GLU A 125 -23.06 7.24 -5.53
CA GLU A 125 -22.50 6.51 -4.40
C GLU A 125 -21.44 5.52 -4.89
N ALA A 126 -20.22 5.65 -4.38
CA ALA A 126 -19.22 4.63 -4.56
C ALA A 126 -19.62 3.34 -3.81
N PRO A 127 -19.21 2.15 -4.32
CA PRO A 127 -19.64 0.86 -3.80
C PRO A 127 -19.30 0.72 -2.32
N PRO A 128 -20.04 -0.12 -1.57
CA PRO A 128 -19.67 -0.48 -0.21
C PRO A 128 -18.28 -1.10 -0.25
N TRP A 129 -17.27 -0.32 0.14
CA TRP A 129 -15.86 -0.69 0.16
C TRP A 129 -15.54 -1.80 1.16
N GLU A 130 -16.52 -2.17 1.98
CA GLU A 130 -16.49 -3.31 2.88
C GLU A 130 -17.47 -4.36 2.35
N PHE A 131 -16.95 -5.33 1.59
CA PHE A 131 -17.66 -6.57 1.31
C PHE A 131 -17.42 -7.53 2.48
N PRO A 132 -18.45 -8.22 2.99
CA PRO A 132 -18.27 -9.19 4.07
C PRO A 132 -17.36 -10.31 3.57
N SER A 133 -16.10 -10.28 4.01
CA SER A 133 -15.18 -11.39 3.85
C SER A 133 -15.57 -12.47 4.87
N ASN A 134 -15.57 -13.73 4.44
CA ASN A 134 -15.66 -14.86 5.35
C ASN A 134 -14.27 -15.05 5.99
N GLU A 135 -13.82 -14.07 6.77
CA GLU A 135 -12.55 -14.09 7.47
C GLU A 135 -12.72 -14.90 8.76
N ALA A 136 -12.04 -16.05 8.81
CA ALA A 136 -11.49 -16.51 10.07
C ALA A 136 -10.70 -15.34 10.66
N GLN A 137 -11.19 -14.82 11.80
CA GLN A 137 -10.65 -13.67 12.51
C GLN A 137 -9.12 -13.78 12.64
N THR A 138 -8.40 -13.01 11.83
CA THR A 138 -7.04 -12.62 12.18
C THR A 138 -7.15 -11.23 12.74
N GLU A 139 -7.17 -11.13 14.07
CA GLU A 139 -7.19 -9.85 14.78
C GLU A 139 -5.98 -9.02 14.34
N ARG A 140 -6.18 -8.12 13.38
CA ARG A 140 -5.23 -7.05 13.10
C ARG A 140 -5.37 -6.02 14.22
N PRO A 141 -4.31 -5.68 14.97
CA PRO A 141 -4.41 -4.62 15.95
C PRO A 141 -4.76 -3.31 15.23
N SER A 142 -5.91 -2.73 15.56
CA SER A 142 -6.32 -1.41 15.11
C SER A 142 -5.88 -0.36 16.14
N PHE A 143 -5.30 0.73 15.64
CA PHE A 143 -4.87 1.86 16.47
C PHE A 143 -5.68 3.09 16.05
N SER A 144 -6.14 3.87 17.03
CA SER A 144 -6.85 5.13 16.77
C SER A 144 -5.91 6.31 17.00
N GLU A 145 -5.81 7.20 16.01
CA GLU A 145 -5.06 8.46 16.13
C GLU A 145 -6.04 9.64 16.21
N LYS A 146 -5.68 10.64 17.01
CA LYS A 146 -6.40 11.93 17.08
C LYS A 146 -5.40 13.06 16.93
N LYS A 147 -5.76 14.09 16.16
CA LYS A 147 -4.99 15.34 16.13
C LYS A 147 -5.13 16.04 17.49
N VAL A 148 -4.02 16.14 18.22
CA VAL A 148 -3.92 16.93 19.44
C VAL A 148 -3.09 18.17 19.13
N ALA A 149 -3.67 19.35 19.28
CA ALA A 149 -2.92 20.59 19.24
C ALA A 149 -2.21 20.77 20.60
N VAL A 150 -0.88 20.77 20.58
CA VAL A 150 -0.06 21.06 21.76
C VAL A 150 0.72 22.34 21.50
N VAL A 151 0.58 23.34 22.38
CA VAL A 151 1.44 24.53 22.37
C VAL A 151 2.72 24.16 23.10
N HIS A 152 3.83 24.04 22.39
CA HIS A 152 5.15 23.87 23.00
C HIS A 152 5.67 25.24 23.49
N LYS A 153 5.93 25.39 24.80
CA LYS A 153 6.93 26.36 25.26
C LYS A 153 8.31 25.77 24.95
N ALA A 154 8.78 25.97 23.72
CA ALA A 154 10.14 25.61 23.35
C ALA A 154 11.06 26.80 23.66
N TRP A 155 12.15 26.55 24.39
CA TRP A 155 13.31 27.43 24.34
C TRP A 155 13.94 27.23 22.96
N GLU A 156 13.54 28.07 22.00
CA GLU A 156 14.08 28.00 20.65
C GLU A 156 15.51 28.54 20.65
N ARG A 157 16.44 27.70 20.18
CA ARG A 157 17.82 28.13 19.95
C ARG A 157 17.82 29.16 18.81
N ARG A 158 18.56 30.25 18.93
CA ARG A 158 19.23 30.85 17.75
C ARG A 158 20.41 29.93 17.42
N GLY A 159 20.09 28.76 16.88
CA GLY A 159 21.00 27.62 16.79
C GLY A 159 22.10 27.79 15.76
N VAL A 160 23.23 27.17 16.07
CA VAL A 160 24.35 26.89 15.17
C VAL A 160 23.82 26.45 13.80
N ASN A 161 24.42 26.97 12.72
CA ASN A 161 24.00 26.65 11.36
C ASN A 161 24.42 25.22 11.01
N THR A 162 23.60 24.24 11.40
CA THR A 162 23.81 22.81 11.16
C THR A 162 23.91 22.47 9.68
N ARG A 163 23.34 23.30 8.80
CA ARG A 163 23.54 23.19 7.36
C ARG A 163 25.00 23.46 6.96
N LYS A 164 25.62 24.52 7.49
CA LYS A 164 27.05 24.80 7.24
C LYS A 164 27.96 23.69 7.74
N ILE A 165 27.67 23.12 8.92
CA ILE A 165 28.43 21.98 9.45
C ILE A 165 28.39 20.79 8.50
N LYS A 166 27.21 20.48 7.95
CA LYS A 166 27.07 19.40 6.95
C LYS A 166 27.75 19.73 5.62
N GLU A 167 27.72 20.99 5.19
CA GLU A 167 28.42 21.43 3.99
C GLU A 167 29.95 21.32 4.17
N GLU A 168 30.48 21.59 5.36
CA GLU A 168 31.91 21.49 5.68
C GLU A 168 32.38 20.05 5.90
N LYS A 169 31.62 19.23 6.63
CA LYS A 169 31.97 17.83 6.92
C LYS A 169 31.57 16.85 5.82
N GLY A 170 30.67 17.25 4.93
CA GLY A 170 30.11 16.43 3.87
C GLY A 170 28.91 15.59 4.29
N TYR A 171 28.52 14.67 3.42
CA TYR A 171 27.26 13.92 3.51
C TYR A 171 27.46 12.39 3.58
N VAL A 172 28.62 11.97 4.06
CA VAL A 172 28.91 10.55 4.34
C VAL A 172 28.73 10.33 5.83
N CYS A 173 27.92 9.34 6.21
CA CYS A 173 27.66 9.03 7.60
C CYS A 173 28.94 8.55 8.32
N GLU A 174 29.38 9.25 9.37
CA GLU A 174 30.55 8.87 10.17
C GLU A 174 30.32 7.58 11.00
N GLY A 175 29.06 7.17 11.15
CA GLY A 175 28.64 5.94 11.81
C GLY A 175 28.71 4.72 10.89
N CYS A 176 27.95 4.69 9.79
CA CYS A 176 27.80 3.51 8.91
C CYS A 176 28.36 3.66 7.48
N GLU A 177 29.04 4.76 7.17
CA GLU A 177 29.62 5.05 5.84
C GLU A 177 28.62 5.18 4.69
N LEU A 178 27.33 5.32 5.00
CA LEU A 178 26.32 5.67 4.00
C LEU A 178 26.69 7.01 3.33
N ASP A 179 27.04 6.95 2.05
CA ASP A 179 27.15 8.12 1.19
C ASP A 179 25.76 8.55 0.71
N ALA A 180 25.23 9.61 1.31
CA ALA A 180 23.88 10.08 1.00
C ALA A 180 23.76 10.70 -0.40
N ILE A 181 24.85 11.26 -0.95
CA ILE A 181 24.86 11.81 -2.30
C ILE A 181 24.81 10.66 -3.31
N ALA A 182 25.64 9.63 -3.11
CA ALA A 182 25.65 8.48 -4.01
C ALA A 182 24.34 7.69 -3.95
N ALA A 183 23.72 7.56 -2.77
CA ALA A 183 22.49 6.79 -2.59
C ALA A 183 21.21 7.54 -3.01
N TYR A 184 21.13 8.86 -2.78
CA TYR A 184 19.87 9.62 -2.91
C TYR A 184 19.99 10.91 -3.72
N GLY A 185 21.19 11.29 -4.16
CA GLY A 185 21.46 12.54 -4.88
C GLY A 185 21.69 13.74 -3.96
N ALA A 186 22.39 14.75 -4.48
CA ALA A 186 22.82 15.93 -3.74
C ALA A 186 21.66 16.77 -3.18
N GLU A 187 20.52 16.82 -3.88
CA GLU A 187 19.34 17.56 -3.45
C GLU A 187 18.71 16.99 -2.17
N ILE A 188 18.79 15.66 -1.99
CA ILE A 188 18.16 14.94 -0.87
C ILE A 188 19.16 14.67 0.26
N ALA A 189 20.47 14.61 -0.04
CA ALA A 189 21.51 14.25 0.92
C ALA A 189 21.48 15.07 2.23
N THR A 190 21.15 16.36 2.15
CA THR A 190 21.03 17.23 3.33
C THR A 190 19.90 16.83 4.28
N SER A 191 18.87 16.13 3.79
CA SER A 191 17.75 15.64 4.60
C SER A 191 18.02 14.26 5.20
N VAL A 192 18.99 13.51 4.63
CA VAL A 192 19.38 12.17 5.10
C VAL A 192 20.40 12.25 6.22
N ILE A 193 21.28 13.25 6.16
CA ILE A 193 22.36 13.47 7.11
C ILE A 193 22.00 14.58 8.10
N GLU A 194 22.23 14.28 9.38
CA GLU A 194 21.93 15.12 10.52
C GLU A 194 23.24 15.43 11.27
N ALA A 195 23.38 16.68 11.75
CA ALA A 195 24.50 17.08 12.58
C ALA A 195 24.21 16.74 14.05
N HIS A 196 25.05 15.88 14.62
CA HIS A 196 24.97 15.40 15.99
C HIS A 196 26.05 16.07 16.84
N HIS A 197 25.75 16.52 18.06
CA HIS A 197 26.76 17.16 18.93
C HIS A 197 27.50 16.10 19.75
N LEU A 198 28.83 16.03 19.61
CA LEU A 198 29.68 15.15 20.42
C LEU A 198 29.93 15.69 21.82
N LYS A 199 29.60 16.95 22.08
CA LYS A 199 29.49 17.48 23.44
C LYS A 199 28.01 17.68 23.75
N PRO A 200 27.43 16.98 24.73
CA PRO A 200 26.02 17.11 25.06
C PRO A 200 25.59 18.56 25.24
N VAL A 201 24.42 18.89 24.70
CA VAL A 201 23.83 20.24 24.83
C VAL A 201 23.37 20.50 26.26
N ALA A 202 23.07 19.44 27.03
CA ALA A 202 22.71 19.55 28.44
C ALA A 202 23.82 20.18 29.30
N GLU A 203 25.07 20.07 28.84
CA GLU A 203 26.26 20.64 29.50
C GLU A 203 26.58 22.06 29.00
N MET A 204 25.77 22.61 28.09
CA MET A 204 25.98 23.96 27.57
C MET A 204 25.60 25.01 28.62
N PRO A 205 26.47 25.99 28.91
CA PRO A 205 26.16 27.04 29.86
C PRO A 205 25.07 28.00 29.31
N PRO A 206 24.33 28.72 30.18
CA PRO A 206 23.25 29.62 29.77
C PRO A 206 23.66 30.73 28.79
N GLU A 207 24.90 31.19 28.88
CA GLU A 207 25.55 32.17 28.00
C GLU A 207 25.93 31.61 26.63
N GLY A 208 25.78 30.29 26.42
CA GLY A 208 26.20 29.58 25.21
C GLY A 208 27.69 29.23 25.20
N ARG A 209 28.11 28.50 24.17
CA ARG A 209 29.52 28.16 23.94
C ARG A 209 29.87 28.33 22.46
N VAL A 210 31.12 28.63 22.18
CA VAL A 210 31.66 28.53 20.82
C VAL A 210 31.76 27.04 20.48
N VAL A 211 31.38 26.69 19.26
CA VAL A 211 31.49 25.33 18.73
C VAL A 211 32.16 25.38 17.36
N ASP A 212 33.00 24.39 17.10
CA ASP A 212 33.64 24.17 15.82
C ASP A 212 33.01 22.96 15.11
N PRO A 213 33.19 22.78 13.80
CA PRO A 213 32.63 21.63 13.07
C PRO A 213 33.03 20.28 13.68
N ASP A 214 34.22 20.20 14.29
CA ASP A 214 34.73 18.99 14.96
C ASP A 214 34.00 18.65 16.27
N ASP A 215 33.22 19.59 16.85
CA ASP A 215 32.31 19.28 17.97
C ASP A 215 31.07 18.51 17.50
N PHE A 216 30.96 18.22 16.21
CA PHE A 216 29.84 17.53 15.60
C PHE A 216 30.26 16.28 14.85
N ALA A 217 29.36 15.31 14.80
CA ALA A 217 29.39 14.23 13.83
C ALA A 217 28.29 14.42 12.79
N VAL A 218 28.54 14.02 11.54
CA VAL A 218 27.51 13.88 10.52
C VAL A 218 27.02 12.43 10.44
N LEU A 219 25.76 12.22 10.81
CA LEU A 219 25.17 10.89 10.95
C LEU A 219 23.90 10.78 10.10
N CYS A 220 23.61 9.61 9.53
CA CYS A 220 22.29 9.37 8.94
C CYS A 220 21.20 9.31 10.02
N ALA A 221 19.94 9.57 9.66
CA ALA A 221 18.81 9.55 10.59
C ALA A 221 18.75 8.28 11.47
N THR A 222 19.13 7.12 10.94
CA THR A 222 19.17 5.87 11.70
C THR A 222 20.33 5.85 12.71
N CYS A 223 21.56 6.15 12.27
CA CYS A 223 22.72 6.19 13.16
C CYS A 223 22.56 7.24 14.25
N HIS A 224 21.97 8.40 13.92
CA HIS A 224 21.67 9.43 14.90
C HIS A 224 20.68 8.96 15.97
N ARG A 225 19.67 8.16 15.60
CA ARG A 225 18.75 7.55 16.58
C ARG A 225 19.43 6.48 17.44
N ILE A 226 20.37 5.73 16.87
CA ILE A 226 21.11 4.67 17.58
C ILE A 226 22.06 5.27 18.60
N ILE A 227 22.83 6.30 18.25
CA ILE A 227 23.81 6.89 19.16
C ILE A 227 23.14 7.49 20.42
N HIS A 228 21.93 8.07 20.28
CA HIS A 228 21.12 8.52 21.42
C HIS A 228 20.57 7.40 22.32
N ARG A 229 20.74 6.13 21.92
CA ARG A 229 20.40 4.96 22.75
C ARG A 229 21.62 4.28 23.36
N LEU A 230 22.83 4.71 23.02
CA LEU A 230 24.04 4.26 23.71
C LEU A 230 24.12 4.91 25.10
N ASP A 231 24.94 4.32 25.98
CA ASP A 231 25.15 4.87 27.33
C ASP A 231 25.73 6.29 27.28
N SER A 232 26.55 6.58 26.26
CA SER A 232 27.08 7.91 25.97
C SER A 232 26.71 8.31 24.53
N PRO A 233 25.94 9.39 24.33
CA PRO A 233 25.53 9.83 23.00
C PRO A 233 26.69 10.41 22.17
N ASP A 234 27.86 10.62 22.76
CA ASP A 234 29.08 11.08 22.10
C ASP A 234 30.02 9.95 21.67
N ASP A 235 29.69 8.70 21.99
CA ASP A 235 30.50 7.52 21.67
C ASP A 235 30.33 7.09 20.19
N LEU A 236 31.10 7.74 19.31
CA LEU A 236 31.16 7.38 17.89
C LEU A 236 31.77 6.01 17.64
N ASP A 237 32.71 5.57 18.47
CA ASP A 237 33.39 4.29 18.25
C ASP A 237 32.47 3.13 18.62
N GLY A 238 31.74 3.23 19.73
CA GLY A 238 30.67 2.30 20.08
C GLY A 238 29.55 2.28 19.03
N LEU A 239 29.20 3.44 18.46
CA LEU A 239 28.27 3.49 17.33
C LEU A 239 28.80 2.70 16.12
N ARG A 240 30.05 2.94 15.71
CA ARG A 240 30.68 2.27 14.56
C ARG A 240 30.72 0.76 14.77
N GLU A 241 31.11 0.29 15.95
CA GLU A 241 31.12 -1.13 16.29
C GLU A 241 29.71 -1.74 16.13
N MET A 242 28.68 -1.06 16.65
CA MET A 242 27.31 -1.56 16.59
C MET A 242 26.74 -1.64 15.17
N VAL A 243 27.03 -0.66 14.31
CA VAL A 243 26.41 -0.56 12.97
C VAL A 243 27.24 -1.21 11.86
N ARG A 244 28.55 -1.41 12.08
CA ARG A 244 29.46 -2.04 11.10
C ARG A 244 29.89 -3.45 11.49
N GLY A 245 29.75 -3.84 12.76
CA GLY A 245 30.11 -5.15 13.27
C GLY A 245 29.14 -6.30 12.91
N LYS A 246 28.46 -6.21 11.77
CA LYS A 246 27.57 -7.26 11.24
C LYS A 246 27.86 -7.56 9.79
#